data_AF-A0A1I0LIA5-F1
#
_entry.id   AF-A0A1I0LIA5-F1
#
_cell.length_a   1.000
_cell.length_b   1.000
_cell.length_c   1.000
_cell.angle_alpha   90.00
_cell.angle_beta   90.00
_cell.angle_gamma   90.00
#
_symmetry.space_group_name_H-M   'P 1'
#
loop_
_entity.id
_entity.type
_entity.pdbx_description
1 polymer ?
#
loop_
_entity_poly.entity_id
_entity_poly.type
_entity_poly.pdbx_seq_one_letter_code
_entity_poly.pdbx_strand_id
1 'polypeptide(L)' 'MSLPRYVERDFARYLECGGLSHGFARVRGEGRKVELLVAFSCKGRGLCPSCTAKRAQVTATCRSPFMRVNKDHPAYQH' A
#
# COMPACT_ATOMS: atom_id res chain seq x y z
N MET A 1 -0.71 -29.74 11.00
CA MET A 1 -0.17 -29.47 9.65
C MET A 1 0.31 -28.04 9.62
N SER A 2 1.60 -27.79 9.45
CA SER A 2 2.15 -26.43 9.31
C SER A 2 2.09 -26.01 7.85
N LEU A 3 1.68 -24.76 7.57
CA LEU A 3 1.77 -24.22 6.22
C LEU A 3 3.24 -23.93 5.88
N PRO A 4 3.61 -23.93 4.60
CA PRO A 4 4.92 -23.43 4.20
C PRO A 4 5.11 -21.97 4.65
N ARG A 5 6.28 -21.64 5.20
CA ARG A 5 6.56 -20.30 5.76
C ARG A 5 6.30 -19.13 4.82
N TYR A 6 6.43 -19.33 3.51
CA TYR A 6 6.13 -18.28 2.54
C TYR A 6 4.64 -17.93 2.51
N VAL A 7 3.75 -18.93 2.69
CA VAL A 7 2.30 -18.73 2.71
C VAL A 7 1.92 -17.95 3.97
N GLU A 8 2.42 -18.36 5.13
CA GLU A 8 2.14 -17.69 6.40
C GLU A 8 2.60 -16.23 6.39
N ARG A 9 3.80 -15.96 5.86
CA ARG A 9 4.33 -14.60 5.72
C ARG A 9 3.48 -13.75 4.79
N ASP A 10 3.07 -14.28 3.64
CA ASP A 10 2.29 -13.52 2.66
C ASP A 10 0.86 -13.28 3.15
N PHE A 11 0.28 -14.23 3.91
CA PHE A 11 -1.01 -14.04 4.58
C PHE A 11 -0.95 -12.98 5.68
N ALA A 12 0.07 -13.00 6.54
CA ALA A 12 0.24 -11.98 7.58
C ALA A 12 0.33 -10.57 6.97
N ARG A 13 1.17 -10.41 5.93
CA ARG A 13 1.31 -9.14 5.20
C ARG A 13 0.01 -8.72 4.50
N TYR A 14 -0.78 -9.67 4.01
CA TYR A 14 -2.09 -9.38 3.44
C TYR A 14 -3.05 -8.80 4.48
N LEU A 15 -3.10 -9.37 5.68
CA LEU A 15 -3.97 -8.90 6.76
C LEU A 15 -3.62 -7.48 7.23
N GLU A 16 -2.35 -7.10 7.16
CA GLU A 16 -1.89 -5.75 7.48
C GLU A 16 -2.16 -4.73 6.34
N CYS A 17 -2.36 -5.23 5.12
CA CYS A 17 -2.45 -4.40 3.91
C CYS A 17 -3.68 -3.50 3.91
N GLY A 18 -3.48 -2.20 3.70
CA GLY A 18 -4.57 -1.23 3.58
C GLY A 18 -5.13 -0.72 4.92
N GLY A 19 -4.64 -1.23 6.06
CA GLY A 19 -4.97 -0.70 7.38
C GLY A 19 -4.11 0.50 7.75
N LEU A 20 -4.73 1.59 8.21
CA LEU A 20 -4.01 2.78 8.70
C LEU A 20 -3.24 2.49 10.01
N SER A 21 -3.67 1.49 10.78
CA SER A 21 -3.00 1.04 12.00
C SER A 21 -1.59 0.49 11.75
N HIS A 22 -1.33 -0.03 10.55
CA HIS A 22 -0.04 -0.61 10.16
C HIS A 22 0.84 0.38 9.38
N GLY A 23 0.47 1.66 9.36
CA GLY A 23 1.22 2.73 8.73
C GLY A 23 0.57 3.27 7.45
N PHE A 24 0.81 4.55 7.19
CA PHE A 24 0.25 5.27 6.06
C PHE A 24 1.17 6.39 5.59
N ALA A 25 1.00 6.78 4.33
CA ALA A 25 1.54 8.00 3.76
C ALA A 25 0.51 9.12 3.85
N ARG A 26 0.94 10.33 4.20
CA ARG A 26 0.11 11.54 4.19
C ARG A 26 0.40 12.29 2.89
N VAL A 27 -0.61 12.40 2.03
CA VAL A 27 -0.53 13.11 0.75
C VAL A 27 -1.22 14.46 0.89
N ARG A 28 -0.49 15.54 0.62
CA ARG A 28 -1.03 16.90 0.56
C ARG A 28 -1.04 17.35 -0.89
N GLY A 29 -2.19 17.81 -1.37
CA GLY A 29 -2.29 18.42 -2.71
C GLY A 29 -1.79 19.86 -2.68
N GLU A 30 -1.01 20.26 -3.68
CA GLU A 30 -0.71 21.68 -3.91
C GLU A 30 -1.97 22.37 -4.46
N GLY A 31 -2.57 23.26 -3.67
CA GLY A 31 -3.68 24.11 -4.12
C GLY A 31 -5.00 23.98 -3.35
N ARG A 32 -5.19 22.95 -2.52
CA ARG A 32 -6.30 22.88 -1.55
C ARG A 32 -5.82 22.20 -0.27
N LYS A 33 -6.37 22.58 0.90
CA LYS A 33 -6.20 21.87 2.18
C LYS A 33 -6.91 20.50 2.16
N VAL A 34 -6.64 19.69 1.15
CA VAL A 34 -7.09 18.30 1.09
C VAL A 34 -5.89 17.45 1.45
N GLU A 35 -6.09 16.68 2.50
CA GLU A 35 -5.12 15.76 3.03
C GLU A 35 -5.68 14.36 2.94
N LEU A 36 -4.96 13.48 2.25
CA LEU A 36 -5.34 12.10 2.10
C LEU A 36 -4.34 11.21 2.85
N LEU A 37 -4.85 10.36 3.73
CA LEU A 37 -4.07 9.29 4.33
C LEU A 37 -4.18 8.05 3.45
N VAL A 38 -3.05 7.54 3.00
CA VAL A 38 -2.95 6.39 2.10
C VAL A 38 -2.23 5.27 2.83
N ALA A 39 -2.95 4.21 3.17
CA ALA A 39 -2.36 3.03 3.79
C ALA A 39 -1.35 2.34 2.85
N PHE A 40 -0.35 1.67 3.45
CA PHE A 40 0.65 0.94 2.69
C PHE A 40 0.09 -0.31 2.01
N SER A 41 0.71 -0.66 0.90
CA SER A 41 0.44 -1.89 0.16
C SER A 41 1.44 -2.96 0.57
N CYS A 42 0.96 -4.19 0.78
CA CYS A 42 1.82 -5.35 1.05
C CYS A 42 2.69 -5.75 -0.14
N LYS A 43 2.47 -5.18 -1.34
CA LYS A 43 3.17 -5.47 -2.60
C LYS A 43 3.14 -6.96 -3.02
N GLY A 44 2.21 -7.74 -2.48
CA GLY A 44 2.02 -9.15 -2.81
C GLY A 44 1.72 -9.37 -4.30
N ARG A 45 2.27 -10.43 -4.88
CA ARG A 45 2.10 -10.77 -6.31
C ARG A 45 0.89 -11.69 -6.51
N GLY A 46 -0.32 -11.14 -6.39
CA GLY A 46 -1.56 -11.79 -6.83
C GLY A 46 -2.50 -12.29 -5.72
N LEU A 47 -1.99 -12.58 -4.51
CA LEU A 47 -2.83 -13.07 -3.40
C LEU A 47 -3.68 -11.99 -2.73
N CYS A 48 -3.18 -10.75 -2.70
CA CYS A 48 -3.86 -9.64 -2.05
C CYS A 48 -4.80 -8.93 -3.03
N PRO A 49 -6.13 -9.07 -2.91
CA PRO A 49 -7.08 -8.48 -3.85
C PRO A 49 -6.99 -6.95 -3.93
N SER A 50 -6.69 -6.26 -2.83
CA SER A 50 -6.52 -4.79 -2.84
C SER A 50 -5.30 -4.34 -3.65
N CYS A 51 -4.19 -5.09 -3.57
CA CYS A 51 -2.98 -4.80 -4.35
C CYS A 51 -3.16 -5.16 -5.83
N THR A 52 -3.82 -6.28 -6.12
CA THR A 52 -4.10 -6.72 -7.49
C THR A 52 -5.04 -5.74 -8.19
N ALA A 53 -6.11 -5.29 -7.52
CA ALA A 53 -7.03 -4.28 -8.04
C ALA A 53 -6.31 -2.94 -8.32
N LYS A 54 -5.48 -2.47 -7.37
CA LYS A 54 -4.67 -1.25 -7.56
C LYS A 54 -3.72 -1.39 -8.76
N ARG A 55 -3.08 -2.55 -8.94
CA ARG A 55 -2.20 -2.81 -10.09
C ARG A 55 -2.99 -2.80 -11.41
N ALA A 56 -4.14 -3.47 -11.45
CA ALA A 56 -5.02 -3.45 -12.63
C ALA A 56 -5.46 -2.03 -12.98
N GLN A 57 -5.81 -1.22 -11.98
CA GLN A 57 -6.18 0.17 -12.18
C GLN A 57 -5.01 0.99 -12.74
N VAL A 58 -3.80 0.87 -12.19
CA VAL A 58 -2.59 1.55 -12.70
C VAL A 58 -2.31 1.15 -14.16
N THR A 59 -2.46 -0.13 -14.51
CA THR A 59 -2.30 -0.60 -15.89
C THR A 59 -3.39 -0.05 -16.82
N ALA A 60 -4.64 -0.02 -16.36
CA ALA A 60 -5.77 0.51 -17.13
C ALA A 60 -5.72 2.05 -17.30
N THR A 61 -5.11 2.75 -16.34
CA THR A 61 -4.97 4.21 -16.35
C THR A 61 -3.50 4.58 -16.49
N CYS A 62 -3.01 4.64 -17.73
CA CYS A 62 -1.65 5.10 -18.07
C CYS A 62 -1.47 6.63 -17.85
N ARG A 63 -1.98 7.18 -16.74
CA ARG A 63 -1.93 8.60 -16.33
C ARG A 63 -2.00 8.81 -14.81
N SER A 64 -1.37 7.96 -13.99
CA SER A 64 -1.19 8.35 -12.58
C SER A 64 -0.19 9.51 -12.52
N PRO A 65 -0.56 10.71 -12.01
CA PRO A 65 0.43 11.74 -11.75
C PRO A 65 1.46 11.20 -10.75
N PHE A 66 2.72 11.58 -10.94
CA PHE A 66 3.82 11.24 -10.05
C PHE A 66 3.59 11.88 -8.68
N MET A 67 2.95 11.16 -7.76
CA MET A 67 2.73 11.65 -6.39
C MET A 67 4.03 11.52 -5.59
N ARG A 68 4.52 12.65 -5.06
CA ARG A 68 5.60 12.65 -4.07
C ARG A 68 5.06 12.11 -2.74
N VAL A 69 5.40 10.87 -2.44
CA VAL A 69 5.17 10.28 -1.11
C VAL A 69 6.20 10.88 -0.16
N ASN A 70 5.74 11.57 0.86
CA ASN A 70 6.63 12.09 1.90
C ASN A 70 7.14 10.92 2.75
N LYS A 71 8.47 10.71 2.78
CA LYS A 71 9.12 9.56 3.46
C LYS A 71 9.35 9.80 4.95
N ASP A 72 8.99 10.97 5.47
CA ASP A 72 9.30 11.40 6.84
C ASP A 72 8.46 10.71 7.93
N HIS A 73 7.81 9.58 7.62
CA HIS A 73 7.09 8.77 8.61
C HIS A 73 7.99 7.62 9.10
N PRO A 74 8.05 7.34 10.43
CA PRO A 74 8.94 6.34 11.04
C PRO A 74 8.75 4.88 10.55
N ALA A 75 7.79 4.61 9.67
CA ALA A 75 7.56 3.31 9.05
C ALA A 75 8.50 3.02 7.85
N TYR A 76 9.46 3.91 7.55
CA TYR A 76 10.57 3.66 6.62
C TYR A 76 11.88 3.32 7.36
N GLN A 77 11.78 2.67 8.51
CA GLN A 77 12.85 1.84 9.05
C GLN A 77 12.31 0.40 9.08
N HIS A 78 13.19 -0.57 8.79
CA HIS A 78 12.97 -2.03 8.67
C HIS A 78 12.65 -2.54 7.26
#